data_AF-A0A7V0NQZ2-F1
#
_entry.id   AF-A0A7V0NQZ2-F1
#
_cell.length_a   1.000
_cell.length_b   1.000
_cell.length_c   1.000
_cell.angle_alpha   90.00
_cell.angle_beta   90.00
_cell.angle_gamma   90.00
#
_symmetry.space_group_name_H-M   'P 1'
#
loop_
_entity.id
_entity.type
_entity.pdbx_description
1 polymer ?
#
loop_
_entity_poly.entity_id
_entity_poly.type
_entity_poly.pdbx_seq_one_letter_code
_entity_poly.pdbx_strand_id
1 'polypeptide(L)'
;MKRIEISNVAAGLARNKFADIERWIYSENTRELSLRAVELGIELDGRELLRLLLQGHVDCRGQGNVGPAIEVFQDNNAGSEIYTHTKINRKNLTTIFGKIRITRLGYYKPGKSFIHCCIAN
;
A
#
# COMPACT_ATOMS: atom_id res chain seq x y z
N MET A 1 -19.31 -0.79 -16.46
CA MET A 1 -18.31 -1.38 -15.53
C MET A 1 -17.00 -0.61 -15.66
N LYS A 2 -16.71 0.36 -14.79
CA LYS A 2 -15.42 1.08 -14.84
C LYS A 2 -14.37 0.16 -14.23
N ARG A 3 -13.62 -0.53 -15.09
CA ARG A 3 -12.34 -1.14 -14.73
C ARG A 3 -11.42 0.00 -14.34
N ILE A 4 -11.39 0.33 -13.06
CA ILE A 4 -10.41 1.26 -12.52
C ILE A 4 -9.09 0.51 -12.63
N GLU A 5 -8.39 0.69 -13.76
CA GLU A 5 -6.97 0.42 -13.82
C GLU A 5 -6.33 1.39 -12.84
N ILE A 6 -6.26 1.00 -11.58
CA ILE A 6 -5.25 1.56 -10.69
C ILE A 6 -3.97 1.03 -11.31
N SER A 7 -3.36 1.84 -12.19
CA SER A 7 -1.99 1.62 -12.58
C SER A 7 -1.22 1.59 -11.28
N ASN A 8 -0.86 0.39 -10.85
CA ASN A 8 -0.21 0.22 -9.58
C ASN A 8 1.24 0.67 -9.80
N VAL A 9 1.46 1.98 -9.67
CA VAL A 9 2.75 2.63 -9.90
C VAL A 9 3.82 1.93 -9.08
N ALA A 10 3.51 1.55 -7.84
CA ALA A 10 4.43 0.81 -6.99
C ALA A 10 4.78 -0.58 -7.55
N ALA A 11 3.81 -1.32 -8.10
CA ALA A 11 4.10 -2.59 -8.79
C ALA A 11 4.94 -2.40 -10.06
N GLY A 12 4.71 -1.33 -10.82
CA GLY A 12 5.55 -0.96 -11.96
C GLY A 12 6.99 -0.64 -11.55
N LEU A 13 7.16 0.18 -10.51
CA LEU A 13 8.46 0.51 -9.93
C LEU A 13 9.17 -0.73 -9.38
N ALA A 14 8.44 -1.66 -8.76
CA ALA A 14 8.99 -2.94 -8.30
C ALA A 14 9.59 -3.75 -9.47
N ARG A 15 8.89 -3.84 -10.60
CA ARG A 15 9.41 -4.52 -11.80
C ARG A 15 10.68 -3.87 -12.32
N ASN A 16 10.72 -2.54 -12.39
CA ASN A 16 11.92 -1.82 -12.80
C ASN A 16 13.08 -2.07 -11.82
N LYS A 17 12.81 -2.03 -10.52
CA LYS A 17 13.84 -2.30 -9.48
C LYS A 17 14.39 -3.72 -9.59
N PHE A 18 13.53 -4.69 -9.86
CA PHE A 18 13.97 -6.07 -10.12
C PHE A 18 14.89 -6.15 -11.35
N ALA A 19 14.48 -5.54 -12.47
CA ALA A 19 15.29 -5.51 -13.69
C ALA A 19 16.64 -4.79 -13.49
N ASP A 20 16.68 -3.75 -12.65
CA ASP A 20 17.92 -3.05 -12.31
C ASP A 20 18.85 -3.93 -11.45
N ILE A 21 18.30 -4.68 -10.49
CA ILE A 21 19.06 -5.65 -9.68
C ILE A 21 19.63 -6.74 -10.60
N GLU A 22 18.82 -7.32 -11.48
CA GLU A 22 19.30 -8.34 -12.44
C GLU A 22 20.42 -7.79 -13.33
N ARG A 23 20.23 -6.60 -13.90
CA ARG A 23 21.25 -5.95 -14.75
C ARG A 23 22.55 -5.75 -13.98
N TRP A 24 22.48 -5.34 -12.71
CA TRP A 24 23.65 -5.15 -11.88
C TRP A 24 24.35 -6.47 -11.55
N ILE A 25 23.62 -7.49 -11.09
CA ILE A 25 24.20 -8.80 -10.71
C ILE A 25 24.98 -9.41 -11.88
N TYR A 26 24.44 -9.32 -13.10
CA TYR A 26 25.06 -9.90 -14.29
C TYR A 26 26.02 -8.97 -15.05
N SER A 27 26.29 -7.77 -14.52
CA SER A 27 27.23 -6.82 -15.12
C SER A 27 28.69 -7.25 -14.93
N GLU A 28 29.57 -6.78 -15.81
CA GLU A 28 31.01 -7.03 -15.70
C GLU A 28 31.59 -6.44 -14.41
N ASN A 29 31.14 -5.24 -14.01
CA ASN A 29 31.58 -4.56 -12.78
C ASN A 29 31.33 -5.42 -11.53
N THR A 30 30.24 -6.18 -11.49
CA THR A 30 29.92 -7.04 -10.35
C THR A 30 30.81 -8.28 -10.27
N ARG A 31 31.41 -8.72 -11.39
CA ARG A 31 32.32 -9.87 -11.42
C ARG A 31 33.62 -9.62 -10.65
N GLU A 32 34.02 -8.36 -10.53
CA GLU A 32 35.21 -7.95 -9.79
C GLU A 32 34.95 -7.75 -8.30
N LEU A 33 33.67 -7.78 -7.87
CA LEU A 33 33.29 -7.62 -6.47
C LEU A 33 33.48 -8.92 -5.69
N SER A 34 33.88 -8.78 -4.43
CA SER A 34 33.83 -9.90 -3.48
C SER A 34 32.39 -10.39 -3.27
N LEU A 35 32.22 -11.67 -2.92
CA LEU A 35 30.91 -12.25 -2.62
C LEU A 35 30.13 -11.40 -1.60
N ARG A 36 30.79 -10.95 -0.52
CA ARG A 36 30.19 -10.08 0.50
C ARG A 36 29.64 -8.78 -0.07
N ALA A 37 30.36 -8.16 -1.01
CA ALA A 37 29.91 -6.92 -1.65
C ALA A 37 28.67 -7.17 -2.54
N VAL A 38 28.65 -8.31 -3.25
CA VAL A 38 27.47 -8.72 -4.03
C VAL A 38 26.26 -8.95 -3.11
N GLU A 39 26.44 -9.73 -2.04
CA GLU A 39 25.38 -10.02 -1.05
C GLU A 39 24.79 -8.74 -0.45
N LEU A 40 25.64 -7.79 -0.03
CA LEU A 40 25.20 -6.54 0.55
C LEU A 40 24.41 -5.69 -0.46
N GLY A 41 24.85 -5.64 -1.72
CA GLY A 41 24.13 -4.93 -2.78
C GLY A 41 22.74 -5.54 -3.04
N ILE A 42 22.66 -6.88 -3.11
CA ILE A 42 21.38 -7.60 -3.25
C ILE A 42 20.48 -7.33 -2.04
N GLU A 43 21.01 -7.34 -0.81
CA GLU A 43 20.23 -7.13 0.41
C GLU A 43 19.60 -5.73 0.46
N LEU A 44 20.40 -4.69 0.17
CA LEU A 44 19.93 -3.30 0.18
C LEU A 44 18.87 -3.05 -0.90
N ASP A 45 19.15 -3.45 -2.13
CA ASP A 45 18.25 -3.20 -3.25
C ASP A 45 17.02 -4.12 -3.23
N GLY A 46 17.20 -5.36 -2.79
CA GLY A 46 16.13 -6.31 -2.56
C GLY A 46 15.15 -5.84 -1.50
N ARG A 47 15.62 -5.16 -0.44
CA ARG A 47 14.74 -4.57 0.58
C ARG A 47 13.83 -3.49 -0.02
N GLU A 48 14.34 -2.66 -0.92
CA GLU A 48 13.54 -1.65 -1.62
C GLU A 48 12.54 -2.28 -2.58
N LEU A 49 12.93 -3.34 -3.30
CA LEU A 49 12.02 -4.13 -4.13
C LEU A 49 10.84 -4.66 -3.30
N LEU A 50 11.12 -5.29 -2.15
CA LEU A 50 10.09 -5.82 -1.25
C LEU A 50 9.20 -4.71 -0.69
N ARG A 51 9.76 -3.55 -0.37
CA ARG A 51 9.00 -2.36 0.07
C ARG A 51 8.01 -1.88 -1.00
N LEU A 52 8.44 -1.84 -2.27
CA LEU A 52 7.60 -1.44 -3.40
C LEU A 52 6.49 -2.45 -3.68
N LEU A 53 6.78 -3.76 -3.58
CA LEU A 53 5.77 -4.81 -3.70
C LEU A 53 4.71 -4.70 -2.58
N LEU A 54 5.14 -4.45 -1.35
CA LEU A 54 4.22 -4.25 -0.23
C LEU A 54 3.36 -2.99 -0.42
N GLN A 55 3.95 -1.88 -0.87
CA GLN A 55 3.21 -0.67 -1.23
C GLN A 55 2.16 -0.98 -2.31
N GLY A 56 2.56 -1.70 -3.37
CA GLY A 56 1.64 -2.09 -4.43
C GLY A 56 0.50 -2.97 -3.94
N HIS A 57 0.77 -3.94 -3.06
CA HIS A 57 -0.27 -4.76 -2.44
C HIS A 57 -1.28 -3.92 -1.65
N VAL A 58 -0.81 -2.96 -0.87
CA VAL A 58 -1.66 -2.04 -0.11
C VAL A 58 -2.51 -1.16 -1.01
N ASP A 59 -1.95 -0.71 -2.14
CA ASP A 59 -2.64 0.13 -3.13
C ASP A 59 -3.71 -0.68 -3.89
N CYS A 60 -3.44 -1.94 -4.21
CA CYS A 60 -4.40 -2.86 -4.84
C CYS A 60 -5.65 -3.12 -3.97
N ARG A 61 -5.50 -3.08 -2.64
CA ARG A 61 -6.65 -3.18 -1.72
C ARG A 61 -7.58 -1.97 -1.78
N GLY A 62 -7.23 -0.94 -2.55
CA GLY A 62 -8.03 0.26 -2.74
C GLY A 62 -8.11 1.12 -1.48
N GLN A 63 -8.91 2.18 -1.57
CA GLN A 63 -9.05 3.15 -0.49
C GLN A 63 -10.15 2.79 0.52
N GLY A 64 -10.88 1.68 0.32
CA GLY A 64 -12.05 1.37 1.14
C GLY A 64 -13.24 2.28 0.85
N ASN A 65 -13.37 2.74 -0.40
CA ASN A 65 -14.56 3.48 -0.83
C ASN A 65 -15.71 2.50 -1.06
N VAL A 66 -16.72 2.56 -0.20
CA VAL A 66 -17.92 1.70 -0.24
C VAL A 66 -19.16 2.43 -0.74
N GLY A 67 -19.01 3.67 -1.23
CA GLY A 67 -20.11 4.49 -1.73
C GLY A 67 -20.17 5.88 -1.09
N PRO A 68 -21.22 6.67 -1.39
CA PRO A 68 -21.37 8.05 -0.91
C PRO A 68 -21.64 8.13 0.60
N ALA A 69 -22.21 7.08 1.19
CA ALA A 69 -22.54 7.01 2.61
C ALA A 69 -22.44 5.56 3.10
N ILE A 70 -22.29 5.39 4.41
CA ILE A 70 -22.41 4.09 5.08
C ILE A 70 -23.48 4.15 6.15
N GLU A 71 -24.17 3.02 6.34
CA GLU A 71 -25.07 2.79 7.45
C GLU A 71 -24.37 1.85 8.43
N VAL A 72 -24.30 2.25 9.69
CA VAL A 72 -23.58 1.53 10.75
C VAL A 72 -24.60 1.11 11.79
N PHE A 73 -24.79 -0.21 11.93
CA PHE A 73 -25.64 -0.79 12.95
C PHE A 73 -24.91 -0.78 14.30
N GLN A 74 -25.60 -0.33 15.34
CA GLN A 74 -25.07 -0.40 16.70
C GLN A 74 -25.41 -1.74 17.32
N ASP A 75 -24.45 -2.31 18.06
CA ASP A 75 -24.72 -3.44 18.93
C ASP A 75 -25.81 -3.04 19.96
N ASN A 76 -26.76 -3.94 20.22
CA ASN A 76 -27.91 -3.79 21.13
C ASN A 76 -29.20 -3.16 20.55
N ASN A 77 -29.50 -3.30 19.26
CA ASN A 77 -30.75 -2.83 18.65
C ASN A 77 -31.05 -1.33 18.85
N ALA A 78 -30.02 -0.52 19.12
CA ALA A 78 -30.15 0.93 19.32
C ALA A 78 -30.41 1.73 18.02
N GLY A 79 -30.65 1.03 16.91
CA GLY A 79 -30.85 1.61 15.57
C GLY A 79 -29.58 1.64 14.73
N SER A 80 -29.69 2.26 13.56
CA SER A 80 -28.60 2.47 12.63
C SER A 80 -28.24 3.95 12.52
N GLU A 81 -26.96 4.25 12.31
CA GLU A 81 -26.48 5.60 12.05
C GLU A 81 -25.93 5.71 10.63
N ILE A 82 -26.40 6.72 9.88
CA ILE A 82 -25.90 7.01 8.53
C ILE A 82 -24.78 8.05 8.60
N TYR A 83 -23.66 7.73 7.96
CA TYR A 83 -22.48 8.58 7.80
C TYR A 83 -22.39 9.01 6.34
N THR A 84 -22.69 10.27 6.04
CA THR A 84 -22.75 10.82 4.67
C THR A 84 -21.50 11.59 4.25
N HIS A 85 -20.65 11.99 5.20
CA HIS A 85 -19.45 12.75 4.89
C HIS A 85 -18.23 11.83 4.76
N THR A 86 -17.38 12.13 3.78
CA THR A 86 -16.16 11.37 3.53
C THR A 86 -14.93 12.26 3.58
N LYS A 87 -13.80 11.69 4.00
CA LYS A 87 -12.50 12.36 4.01
C LYS A 87 -11.41 11.35 3.65
N ILE A 88 -10.52 11.73 2.74
CA ILE A 88 -9.32 10.92 2.44
C ILE A 88 -8.30 11.13 3.55
N ASN A 89 -7.87 10.03 4.15
CA ASN A 89 -6.85 9.99 5.19
C ASN A 89 -5.61 9.27 4.68
N ARG A 90 -4.44 9.88 4.89
CA ARG A 90 -3.14 9.35 4.45
C ARG A 90 -2.27 9.12 5.66
N LYS A 91 -1.74 7.92 5.81
CA LYS A 91 -0.84 7.55 6.91
C LYS A 91 0.43 6.93 6.37
N ASN A 92 1.57 7.31 6.92
CA ASN A 92 2.83 6.61 6.67
C ASN A 92 3.00 5.54 7.75
N LEU A 93 3.27 4.30 7.33
CA LEU A 93 3.52 3.17 8.21
C LEU A 93 4.98 2.74 8.05
N THR A 94 5.68 2.61 9.16
CA THR A 94 7.01 2.00 9.18
C THR A 94 6.86 0.49 9.25
N THR A 95 7.48 -0.23 8.31
CA THR A 95 7.51 -1.69 8.25
C THR A 95 8.95 -2.18 8.31
N ILE A 96 9.15 -3.49 8.42
CA ILE A 96 10.48 -4.11 8.35
C ILE A 96 11.22 -3.86 7.02
N PHE A 97 10.48 -3.59 5.94
CA PHE A 97 11.04 -3.26 4.62
C PHE A 97 11.25 -1.77 4.41
N GLY A 98 10.81 -0.93 5.35
CA GLY A 98 10.85 0.52 5.25
C GLY A 98 9.47 1.17 5.29
N LYS A 99 9.42 2.46 4.98
CA LYS A 99 8.18 3.25 5.07
C LYS A 99 7.29 3.00 3.85
N ILE A 100 6.00 2.75 4.11
CA ILE A 100 4.95 2.68 3.09
C ILE A 100 3.86 3.71 3.41
N ARG A 101 3.04 4.04 2.42
CA ARG A 101 1.90 4.94 2.56
C ARG A 101 0.59 4.17 2.40
N ILE A 102 -0.33 4.42 3.33
CA ILE A 102 -1.68 3.90 3.28
C ILE A 102 -2.61 5.08 3.02
N THR A 103 -3.47 4.96 2.01
CA THR A 103 -4.55 5.92 1.73
C THR A 103 -5.89 5.24 1.94
N ARG A 104 -6.73 5.79 2.83
CA ARG A 104 -8.05 5.26 3.14
C ARG A 104 -9.10 6.36 3.14
N LEU A 105 -10.31 6.03 2.72
CA LEU A 105 -11.48 6.86 2.92
C LEU A 105 -11.98 6.65 4.35
N GLY A 106 -12.24 7.75 5.06
CA GLY A 106 -12.94 7.75 6.34
C GLY A 106 -14.33 8.34 6.16
N TYR A 107 -15.33 7.65 6.66
CA TYR A 107 -16.69 8.13 6.78
C TYR A 107 -16.86 8.78 8.14
N TYR A 108 -17.49 9.95 8.20
CA TYR A 108 -17.71 10.65 9.46
C TYR A 108 -19.09 11.31 9.51
N LYS A 109 -19.54 11.51 10.74
CA LYS A 109 -20.75 12.24 11.11
C LYS A 109 -20.35 13.28 12.15
N PRO A 110 -20.85 14.54 12.09
CA PRO A 110 -20.52 15.55 13.09
C PRO A 110 -20.77 15.04 14.52
N GLY A 111 -19.79 15.21 15.40
CA GLY A 111 -19.87 14.74 16.79
C GLY A 111 -19.58 13.24 17.01
N LYS A 112 -19.17 12.49 15.98
CA LYS A 112 -18.81 11.07 16.07
C LYS A 112 -17.40 10.79 15.56
N SER A 113 -16.84 9.64 15.95
CA SER A 113 -15.55 9.16 15.48
C SER A 113 -15.57 8.82 13.99
N PHE A 114 -14.40 8.92 13.35
CA PHE A 114 -14.22 8.47 11.97
C PHE A 114 -14.29 6.95 11.86
N ILE A 115 -15.00 6.46 10.85
CA ILE A 115 -15.08 5.04 10.51
C ILE A 115 -14.31 4.81 9.22
N HIS A 116 -13.31 3.94 9.29
CA HIS A 116 -12.55 3.52 8.13
C HIS A 116 -13.09 2.18 7.64
N CYS A 117 -13.67 2.15 6.44
CA CYS A 117 -14.01 0.88 5.83
C CYS A 117 -12.74 0.19 5.35
N CYS A 118 -12.34 -0.85 6.07
CA CYS A 118 -11.45 -1.86 5.51
C CYS A 118 -12.28 -2.64 4.48
N ILE A 119 -11.77 -2.85 3.27
CA ILE A 119 -12.18 -4.06 2.56
C ILE A 119 -11.52 -5.19 3.36
N ALA A 120 -12.30 -5.87 4.18
CA ALA A 120 -11.88 -7.10 4.85
C ALA A 120 -11.50 -8.11 3.76
N ASN A 121 -10.36 -8.77 3.96
CA ASN A 121 -9.98 -9.94 3.15
C ASN A 121 -10.98 -11.06 3.38
#